data_AF-A0A260VU82-F1
#
_entry.id   AF-A0A260VU82-F1
#
_cell.length_a   1.000
_cell.length_b   1.000
_cell.length_c   1.000
_cell.angle_alpha   90.00
_cell.angle_beta   90.00
_cell.angle_gamma   90.00
#
_symmetry.space_group_name_H-M   'P 1'
#
loop_
_entity.id
_entity.type
_entity.pdbx_description
1 polymer ?
#
loop_
_entity_poly.entity_id
_entity_poly.type
_entity_poly.pdbx_seq_one_letter_code
_entity_poly.pdbx_strand_id
1 'polypeptide(L)'
;MLRRFPGAGSIVSALDRVLPQPDQLCGPFSASVALTAVIGDDAPDVTALAMASGSAIWPGEIESARPPGTPRLTDGWDVLPRAVSTDTAGTTAAGLAAGIETATDHRVAVVPIRGPGAEGLRLLLARLADAPFRFGLVANVHTAELTEFDWSVGHFVTVWGFDPVADVVAIADTYRELGDSDMPPGCRTVSADAFASAMSERGLLLIVDNEVHHAAVGLVRSLELRHDLWSV
;
A
#
# COMPACT_ATOMS: atom_id res chain seq x y z
N MET A 1 -6.26 20.63 8.20
CA MET A 1 -5.84 19.77 9.33
C MET A 1 -5.96 18.34 8.85
N LEU A 2 -4.90 17.54 9.04
CA LEU A 2 -4.85 16.16 8.59
C LEU A 2 -6.06 15.37 9.11
N ARG A 3 -6.93 14.97 8.19
CA ARG A 3 -8.06 14.09 8.49
C ARG A 3 -7.57 12.64 8.45
N ARG A 4 -7.48 12.02 9.62
CA ARG A 4 -7.16 10.60 9.74
C ARG A 4 -8.37 9.78 9.30
N PHE A 5 -8.13 8.75 8.50
CA PHE A 5 -9.19 7.82 8.10
C PHE A 5 -9.60 6.90 9.27
N PRO A 6 -10.81 6.33 9.25
CA PRO A 6 -11.17 5.24 10.15
C PRO A 6 -10.10 4.14 10.12
N GLY A 7 -9.64 3.70 11.29
CA GLY A 7 -8.60 2.66 11.39
C GLY A 7 -7.14 3.16 11.31
N ALA A 8 -6.90 4.46 11.09
CA ALA A 8 -5.54 5.03 11.06
C ALA A 8 -4.70 4.71 12.31
N GLY A 9 -5.34 4.67 13.50
CA GLY A 9 -4.65 4.28 14.73
C GLY A 9 -4.15 2.83 14.72
N SER A 10 -4.96 1.91 14.17
CA SER A 10 -4.58 0.50 13.99
C SER A 10 -3.42 0.37 13.00
N ILE A 11 -3.50 1.08 11.87
CA ILE A 11 -2.44 1.13 10.85
C ILE A 11 -1.11 1.58 11.48
N VAL A 12 -1.10 2.74 12.14
CA VAL A 12 0.12 3.29 12.75
C VAL A 12 0.67 2.37 13.83
N SER A 13 -0.20 1.80 14.66
CA SER A 13 0.22 0.88 15.72
C SER A 13 0.78 -0.44 15.17
N ALA A 14 0.18 -0.97 14.11
CA ALA A 14 0.67 -2.17 13.44
C ALA A 14 2.01 -1.92 12.75
N LEU A 15 2.12 -0.80 12.03
CA LEU A 15 3.34 -0.38 11.35
C LEU A 15 4.54 -0.36 12.31
N ASP A 16 4.42 0.30 13.46
CA ASP A 16 5.50 0.42 14.44
C ASP A 16 6.00 -0.96 14.95
N ARG A 17 5.10 -1.94 15.07
CA ARG A 17 5.44 -3.31 15.51
C ARG A 17 6.19 -4.12 14.46
N VAL A 18 5.89 -3.90 13.18
CA VAL A 18 6.39 -4.75 12.09
C VAL A 18 7.53 -4.11 11.30
N LEU A 19 7.79 -2.82 11.48
CA LEU A 19 8.92 -2.13 10.87
C LEU A 19 10.27 -2.65 11.40
N PRO A 20 11.30 -2.75 10.55
CA PRO A 20 11.30 -2.50 9.10
C PRO A 20 10.77 -3.68 8.27
N GLN A 21 10.40 -3.43 7.00
CA GLN A 21 10.02 -4.52 6.10
C GLN A 21 11.18 -5.49 5.79
N PRO A 22 10.89 -6.78 5.58
CA PRO A 22 11.78 -7.63 4.79
C PRO A 22 11.87 -7.15 3.33
N ASP A 23 13.05 -7.26 2.74
CA ASP A 23 13.33 -6.83 1.37
C ASP A 23 12.39 -7.53 0.36
N GLN A 24 11.99 -6.79 -0.67
CA GLN A 24 11.12 -7.24 -1.77
C GLN A 24 9.67 -7.55 -1.37
N LEU A 25 9.26 -7.27 -0.12
CA LEU A 25 7.92 -7.57 0.39
C LEU A 25 7.05 -6.33 0.68
N CYS A 26 7.30 -5.18 0.03
CA CYS A 26 6.55 -3.95 0.29
C CYS A 26 5.04 -4.06 0.07
N GLY A 27 4.61 -4.87 -0.91
CA GLY A 27 3.20 -5.17 -1.16
C GLY A 27 2.54 -5.90 0.02
N PRO A 28 2.97 -7.14 0.33
CA PRO A 28 2.48 -7.89 1.48
C PRO A 28 2.59 -7.14 2.81
N PHE A 29 3.68 -6.40 3.02
CA PHE A 29 3.87 -5.58 4.22
C PHE A 29 2.82 -4.47 4.32
N SER A 30 2.67 -3.66 3.26
CA SER A 30 1.69 -2.57 3.26
C SER A 30 0.27 -3.12 3.42
N ALA A 31 -0.04 -4.23 2.76
CA ALA A 31 -1.32 -4.91 2.88
C ALA A 31 -1.60 -5.42 4.30
N SER A 32 -0.62 -6.05 4.97
CA SER A 32 -0.79 -6.54 6.34
C SER A 32 -1.13 -5.40 7.29
N VAL A 33 -0.46 -4.26 7.14
CA VAL A 33 -0.72 -3.05 7.92
C VAL A 33 -2.09 -2.46 7.58
N ALA A 34 -2.44 -2.30 6.29
CA ALA A 34 -3.70 -1.72 5.86
C ALA A 34 -4.92 -2.56 6.29
N LEU A 35 -4.80 -3.89 6.30
CA LEU A 35 -5.85 -4.82 6.73
C LEU A 35 -6.27 -4.61 8.19
N THR A 36 -5.38 -4.12 9.05
CA THR A 36 -5.73 -3.84 10.46
C THR A 36 -6.80 -2.75 10.61
N ALA A 37 -6.98 -1.88 9.62
CA ALA A 37 -8.08 -0.91 9.61
C ALA A 37 -9.46 -1.56 9.33
N VAL A 38 -9.47 -2.76 8.71
CA VAL A 38 -10.69 -3.48 8.32
C VAL A 38 -11.01 -4.57 9.35
N ILE A 39 -10.05 -5.49 9.56
CA ILE A 39 -10.24 -6.73 10.32
C ILE A 39 -9.40 -6.79 11.61
N GLY A 40 -8.70 -5.72 11.98
CA GLY A 40 -7.96 -5.63 13.25
C GLY A 40 -6.82 -6.65 13.36
N ASP A 41 -6.70 -7.29 14.53
CA ASP A 41 -5.64 -8.26 14.84
C ASP A 41 -5.80 -9.59 14.09
N ASP A 42 -6.91 -9.82 13.40
CA ASP A 42 -7.10 -10.97 12.49
C ASP A 42 -6.42 -10.78 11.12
N ALA A 43 -5.71 -9.65 10.92
CA ALA A 43 -4.95 -9.40 9.70
C ALA A 43 -3.81 -10.45 9.58
N PRO A 44 -3.69 -11.14 8.43
CA PRO A 44 -2.57 -12.06 8.22
C PRO A 44 -1.23 -11.31 8.28
N ASP A 45 -0.20 -12.01 8.75
CA ASP A 45 1.14 -11.45 8.78
C ASP A 45 1.75 -11.29 7.36
N VAL A 46 2.88 -10.59 7.29
CA VAL A 46 3.59 -10.29 6.04
C VAL A 46 3.94 -11.55 5.26
N THR A 47 4.35 -12.63 5.95
CA THR A 47 4.79 -13.87 5.31
C THR A 47 3.60 -14.65 4.74
N ALA A 48 2.50 -14.74 5.50
CA ALA A 48 1.26 -15.34 5.04
C ALA A 48 0.70 -14.64 3.79
N LEU A 49 0.71 -13.29 3.79
CA LEU A 49 0.30 -12.51 2.62
C LEU A 49 1.27 -12.68 1.46
N ALA A 50 2.59 -12.73 1.69
CA ALA A 50 3.57 -12.93 0.63
C ALA A 50 3.37 -14.28 -0.07
N MET A 51 3.15 -15.35 0.70
CA MET A 51 2.85 -16.67 0.13
C MET A 51 1.53 -16.66 -0.66
N ALA A 52 0.45 -16.10 -0.10
CA ALA A 52 -0.85 -16.04 -0.76
C ALA A 52 -0.83 -15.16 -2.02
N SER A 53 0.01 -14.13 -2.03
CA SER A 53 0.16 -13.19 -3.16
C SER A 53 1.09 -13.71 -4.26
N GLY A 54 1.72 -14.86 -4.06
CA GLY A 54 2.68 -15.43 -4.99
C GLY A 54 3.96 -14.60 -5.10
N SER A 55 4.38 -13.94 -4.02
CA SER A 55 5.64 -13.18 -3.99
C SER A 55 6.83 -14.07 -4.33
N ALA A 56 7.77 -13.57 -5.11
CA ALA A 56 8.99 -14.29 -5.49
C ALA A 56 10.25 -13.49 -5.15
N ILE A 57 11.29 -14.16 -4.66
CA ILE A 57 12.48 -13.52 -4.11
C ILE A 57 13.66 -13.62 -5.07
N TRP A 58 14.26 -12.49 -5.41
CA TRP A 58 15.58 -12.44 -6.02
C TRP A 58 16.67 -12.51 -4.94
N PRO A 59 17.53 -13.55 -4.91
CA PRO A 59 18.50 -13.72 -3.83
C PRO A 59 19.71 -12.78 -3.93
N GLY A 60 19.97 -12.23 -5.13
CA GLY A 60 21.08 -11.32 -5.39
C GLY A 60 20.86 -9.94 -4.75
N GLU A 61 21.96 -9.26 -4.45
CA GLU A 61 21.92 -7.90 -3.92
C GLU A 61 21.51 -6.91 -5.02
N ILE A 62 20.57 -6.02 -4.71
CA ILE A 62 20.20 -4.88 -5.57
C ILE A 62 20.24 -3.64 -4.68
N GLU A 63 21.39 -2.97 -4.64
CA GLU A 63 21.59 -1.82 -3.74
C GLU A 63 20.57 -0.70 -4.01
N SER A 64 20.23 -0.46 -5.28
CA SER A 64 19.22 0.52 -5.70
C SER A 64 17.77 0.13 -5.39
N ALA A 65 17.51 -1.09 -4.89
CA ALA A 65 16.15 -1.52 -4.53
C ALA A 65 15.68 -0.96 -3.19
N ARG A 66 16.60 -0.41 -2.37
CA ARG A 66 16.28 0.16 -1.05
C ARG A 66 16.65 1.64 -1.00
N PRO A 67 16.04 2.41 -0.08
CA PRO A 67 16.54 3.73 0.26
C PRO A 67 18.01 3.68 0.72
N PRO A 68 18.80 4.73 0.45
CA PRO A 68 20.18 4.80 0.88
C PRO A 68 20.35 4.60 2.39
N GLY A 69 21.26 3.73 2.79
CA GLY A 69 21.57 3.46 4.19
C GLY A 69 20.64 2.45 4.89
N THR A 70 19.61 1.95 4.20
CA THR A 70 18.74 0.91 4.77
C THR A 70 19.42 -0.47 4.70
N PRO A 71 19.54 -1.20 5.83
CA PRO A 71 20.11 -2.53 5.85
C PRO A 71 19.20 -3.52 5.10
N ARG A 72 19.83 -4.51 4.47
CA ARG A 72 19.12 -5.63 3.86
C ARG A 72 18.51 -6.53 4.92
N LEU A 73 17.25 -6.91 4.74
CA LEU A 73 16.54 -7.86 5.60
C LEU A 73 15.89 -8.96 4.78
N THR A 74 16.08 -10.21 5.19
CA THR A 74 15.64 -11.39 4.44
C THR A 74 14.77 -12.33 5.26
N ASP A 75 14.19 -11.84 6.34
CA ASP A 75 13.31 -12.63 7.20
C ASP A 75 12.09 -13.12 6.41
N GLY A 76 11.72 -14.39 6.57
CA GLY A 76 10.62 -15.03 5.84
C GLY A 76 10.91 -15.39 4.38
N TRP A 77 12.11 -15.12 3.85
CA TRP A 77 12.47 -15.51 2.49
C TRP A 77 12.58 -17.02 2.28
N ASP A 78 12.82 -17.79 3.35
CA ASP A 78 13.03 -19.24 3.32
C ASP A 78 11.80 -20.04 2.89
N VAL A 79 10.60 -19.46 3.05
CA VAL A 79 9.33 -20.08 2.65
C VAL A 79 8.82 -19.58 1.30
N LEU A 80 9.51 -18.62 0.67
CA LEU A 80 9.08 -18.00 -0.59
C LEU A 80 9.80 -18.61 -1.80
N PRO A 81 9.13 -18.71 -2.95
CA PRO A 81 9.78 -19.15 -4.18
C PRO A 81 10.86 -18.15 -4.61
N ARG A 82 11.87 -18.64 -5.32
CA ARG A 82 12.89 -17.79 -5.93
C ARG A 82 12.41 -17.25 -7.27
N ALA A 83 12.61 -15.96 -7.49
CA ALA A 83 12.39 -15.30 -8.76
C ALA A 83 13.41 -15.79 -9.80
N VAL A 84 12.97 -15.91 -11.06
CA VAL A 84 13.84 -16.32 -12.18
C VAL A 84 14.68 -15.16 -12.72
N SER A 85 14.22 -13.93 -12.50
CA SER A 85 14.90 -12.67 -12.82
C SER A 85 14.47 -11.59 -11.84
N THR A 86 15.19 -10.46 -11.84
CA THR A 86 14.84 -9.25 -11.08
C THR A 86 13.46 -8.71 -11.43
N ASP A 87 13.04 -8.84 -12.69
CA ASP A 87 11.75 -8.33 -13.20
C ASP A 87 10.56 -9.15 -12.67
N THR A 88 10.83 -10.41 -12.28
CA THR A 88 9.82 -11.30 -11.69
C THR A 88 9.85 -11.33 -10.17
N ALA A 89 10.71 -10.50 -9.55
CA ALA A 89 10.87 -10.44 -8.11
C ALA A 89 9.85 -9.50 -7.46
N GLY A 90 9.56 -9.74 -6.19
CA GLY A 90 8.56 -9.02 -5.43
C GLY A 90 7.16 -9.54 -5.68
N THR A 91 6.18 -8.62 -5.67
CA THR A 91 4.75 -8.95 -5.72
C THR A 91 4.05 -8.07 -6.74
N THR A 92 3.31 -8.69 -7.66
CA THR A 92 2.49 -7.93 -8.62
C THR A 92 1.22 -7.39 -7.96
N ALA A 93 0.63 -6.33 -8.49
CA ALA A 93 -0.64 -5.80 -7.97
C ALA A 93 -1.79 -6.82 -8.06
N ALA A 94 -1.83 -7.62 -9.13
CA ALA A 94 -2.81 -8.68 -9.31
C ALA A 94 -2.60 -9.82 -8.29
N GLY A 95 -1.35 -10.24 -8.09
CA GLY A 95 -1.00 -11.23 -7.07
C GLY A 95 -1.37 -10.75 -5.68
N LEU A 96 -1.05 -9.49 -5.34
CA LEU A 96 -1.38 -8.89 -4.05
C LEU A 96 -2.89 -8.82 -3.81
N ALA A 97 -3.66 -8.36 -4.79
CA ALA A 97 -5.12 -8.29 -4.67
C ALA A 97 -5.74 -9.68 -4.41
N ALA A 98 -5.35 -10.70 -5.20
CA ALA A 98 -5.81 -12.07 -5.03
C ALA A 98 -5.33 -12.69 -3.70
N GLY A 99 -4.10 -12.38 -3.30
CA GLY A 99 -3.49 -12.86 -2.06
C GLY A 99 -4.16 -12.31 -0.82
N ILE A 100 -4.58 -11.04 -0.82
CA ILE A 100 -5.35 -10.42 0.27
C ILE A 100 -6.68 -11.15 0.46
N GLU A 101 -7.44 -11.36 -0.62
CA GLU A 101 -8.74 -12.04 -0.54
C GLU A 101 -8.56 -13.50 -0.10
N THR A 102 -7.57 -14.20 -0.64
CA THR A 102 -7.31 -15.61 -0.30
C THR A 102 -6.85 -15.77 1.15
N ALA A 103 -5.90 -14.97 1.61
CA ALA A 103 -5.33 -15.07 2.96
C ALA A 103 -6.32 -14.68 4.07
N THR A 104 -7.42 -14.02 3.71
CA THR A 104 -8.48 -13.63 4.63
C THR A 104 -9.73 -14.51 4.52
N ASP A 105 -9.65 -15.63 3.79
CA ASP A 105 -10.79 -16.50 3.46
C ASP A 105 -11.97 -15.74 2.84
N HIS A 106 -11.65 -14.77 1.98
CA HIS A 106 -12.61 -13.86 1.31
C HIS A 106 -13.52 -13.08 2.27
N ARG A 107 -13.09 -12.86 3.53
CA ARG A 107 -13.76 -11.92 4.45
C ARG A 107 -13.64 -10.49 3.97
N VAL A 108 -12.58 -10.16 3.23
CA VAL A 108 -12.40 -8.86 2.59
C VAL A 108 -12.43 -9.01 1.08
N ALA A 109 -12.74 -7.92 0.39
CA ALA A 109 -12.65 -7.77 -1.05
C ALA A 109 -11.70 -6.62 -1.41
N VAL A 110 -11.06 -6.72 -2.58
CA VAL A 110 -10.16 -5.68 -3.09
C VAL A 110 -10.78 -5.00 -4.32
N VAL A 111 -10.95 -3.68 -4.24
CA VAL A 111 -11.35 -2.84 -5.36
C VAL A 111 -10.11 -2.11 -5.90
N PRO A 112 -9.54 -2.54 -7.05
CA PRO A 112 -8.43 -1.83 -7.65
C PRO A 112 -8.90 -0.49 -8.21
N ILE A 113 -8.01 0.51 -8.22
CA ILE A 113 -8.27 1.84 -8.76
C ILE A 113 -7.04 2.28 -9.55
N ARG A 114 -7.13 2.29 -10.88
CA ARG A 114 -5.97 2.48 -11.76
C ARG A 114 -5.77 3.93 -12.18
N GLY A 115 -4.62 4.49 -11.81
CA GLY A 115 -4.17 5.83 -12.20
C GLY A 115 -5.26 6.89 -12.01
N PRO A 116 -5.65 7.21 -10.75
CA PRO A 116 -6.81 8.06 -10.48
C PRO A 116 -6.67 9.51 -10.99
N GLY A 117 -5.45 9.94 -11.33
CA GLY A 117 -5.15 11.36 -11.56
C GLY A 117 -5.33 12.20 -10.28
N ALA A 118 -4.86 13.43 -10.30
CA ALA A 118 -4.85 14.25 -9.08
C ALA A 118 -6.27 14.60 -8.60
N GLU A 119 -7.15 15.03 -9.50
CA GLU A 119 -8.54 15.34 -9.17
C GLU A 119 -9.31 14.10 -8.68
N GLY A 120 -9.20 13.00 -9.42
CA GLY A 120 -9.86 11.75 -9.05
C GLY A 120 -9.37 11.19 -7.71
N LEU A 121 -8.07 11.33 -7.41
CA LEU A 121 -7.51 10.98 -6.11
C LEU A 121 -8.09 11.84 -4.98
N ARG A 122 -8.10 13.18 -5.13
CA ARG A 122 -8.66 14.07 -4.10
C ARG A 122 -10.13 13.75 -3.81
N LEU A 123 -10.92 13.57 -4.87
CA LEU A 123 -12.34 13.20 -4.74
C LEU A 123 -12.50 11.85 -4.05
N LEU A 124 -11.71 10.85 -4.43
CA LEU A 124 -11.72 9.54 -3.79
C LEU A 124 -11.41 9.63 -2.30
N LEU A 125 -10.30 10.28 -1.93
CA LEU A 125 -9.86 10.41 -0.54
C LEU A 125 -10.87 11.19 0.30
N ALA A 126 -11.44 12.27 -0.24
CA ALA A 126 -12.50 13.02 0.43
C ALA A 126 -13.74 12.15 0.69
N ARG A 127 -14.20 11.39 -0.32
CA ARG A 127 -15.37 10.51 -0.20
C ARG A 127 -15.14 9.31 0.73
N LEU A 128 -13.95 8.72 0.70
CA LEU A 128 -13.57 7.64 1.61
C LEU A 128 -13.49 8.13 3.06
N ALA A 129 -13.02 9.35 3.28
CA ALA A 129 -12.95 9.92 4.63
C ALA A 129 -14.35 10.01 5.30
N ASP A 130 -15.40 10.16 4.51
CA ASP A 130 -16.82 10.19 4.91
C ASP A 130 -17.56 8.86 4.72
N ALA A 131 -16.87 7.79 4.29
CA ALA A 131 -17.51 6.51 4.02
C ALA A 131 -18.05 5.87 5.31
N PRO A 132 -19.25 5.27 5.28
CA PRO A 132 -19.87 4.64 6.46
C PRO A 132 -19.30 3.24 6.75
N PHE A 133 -18.25 2.81 6.03
CA PHE A 133 -17.64 1.48 6.15
C PHE A 133 -16.15 1.59 6.43
N ARG A 134 -15.58 0.52 7.02
CA ARG A 134 -14.14 0.40 7.23
C ARG A 134 -13.44 0.06 5.93
N PHE A 135 -12.23 0.59 5.77
CA PHE A 135 -11.40 0.32 4.61
C PHE A 135 -9.92 0.40 4.95
N GLY A 136 -9.10 -0.30 4.18
CA GLY A 136 -7.67 -0.09 4.05
C GLY A 136 -7.37 0.43 2.65
N LEU A 137 -6.30 1.20 2.50
CA LEU A 137 -5.90 1.73 1.19
C LEU A 137 -4.40 1.53 1.01
N VAL A 138 -4.03 0.77 -0.01
CA VAL A 138 -2.63 0.49 -0.37
C VAL A 138 -2.38 1.09 -1.74
N ALA A 139 -1.34 1.91 -1.88
CA ALA A 139 -0.95 2.53 -3.15
C ALA A 139 0.28 1.84 -3.71
N ASN A 140 0.31 1.62 -5.03
CA ASN A 140 1.53 1.26 -5.75
C ASN A 140 2.07 2.50 -6.47
N VAL A 141 3.26 2.94 -6.08
CA VAL A 141 3.85 4.20 -6.50
C VAL A 141 5.20 3.98 -7.18
N HIS A 142 5.61 4.92 -8.01
CA HIS A 142 6.97 5.09 -8.46
C HIS A 142 7.71 6.05 -7.49
N THR A 143 8.77 5.58 -6.85
CA THR A 143 9.39 6.30 -5.71
C THR A 143 10.07 7.60 -6.10
N ALA A 144 10.56 7.73 -7.34
CA ALA A 144 11.28 8.93 -7.80
C ALA A 144 10.42 10.22 -7.73
N GLU A 145 9.10 10.09 -7.78
CA GLU A 145 8.16 11.23 -7.68
C GLU A 145 7.95 11.67 -6.22
N LEU A 146 8.37 10.84 -5.25
CA LEU A 146 8.05 11.01 -3.84
C LEU A 146 9.29 11.24 -2.96
N THR A 147 10.50 11.12 -3.48
CA THR A 147 11.73 11.25 -2.70
C THR A 147 12.73 12.19 -3.37
N GLU A 148 13.54 12.90 -2.58
CA GLU A 148 14.56 13.82 -3.11
C GLU A 148 15.88 13.13 -3.50
N PHE A 149 16.06 11.87 -3.10
CA PHE A 149 17.26 11.07 -3.40
C PHE A 149 17.00 10.07 -4.53
N ASP A 150 18.09 9.58 -5.13
CA ASP A 150 18.06 8.64 -6.26
C ASP A 150 17.60 7.24 -5.82
N TRP A 151 16.28 7.07 -5.77
CA TRP A 151 15.62 5.79 -5.54
C TRP A 151 14.38 5.72 -6.44
N SER A 152 14.46 4.87 -7.46
CA SER A 152 13.50 4.81 -8.56
C SER A 152 13.01 3.38 -8.79
N VAL A 153 12.05 2.96 -7.98
CA VAL A 153 11.46 1.62 -8.02
C VAL A 153 9.94 1.68 -7.95
N GLY A 154 9.29 0.57 -8.28
CA GLY A 154 7.90 0.33 -7.89
C GLY A 154 7.86 0.00 -6.39
N HIS A 155 7.01 0.70 -5.65
CA HIS A 155 6.87 0.53 -4.21
C HIS A 155 5.41 0.49 -3.79
N PHE A 156 5.10 -0.20 -2.70
CA PHE A 156 3.78 -0.18 -2.09
C PHE A 156 3.84 0.55 -0.76
N VAL A 157 2.85 1.41 -0.51
CA VAL A 157 2.70 2.17 0.75
C VAL A 157 1.25 2.15 1.21
N THR A 158 1.02 2.30 2.51
CA THR A 158 -0.34 2.36 3.07
C THR A 158 -0.79 3.80 3.25
N VAL A 159 -2.01 4.15 2.85
CA VAL A 159 -2.59 5.49 3.03
C VAL A 159 -3.46 5.50 4.28
N TRP A 160 -3.28 6.48 5.16
CA TRP A 160 -4.01 6.55 6.44
C TRP A 160 -4.66 7.91 6.73
N GLY A 161 -4.49 8.91 5.86
CA GLY A 161 -5.18 10.18 5.99
C GLY A 161 -4.99 11.11 4.81
N PHE A 162 -5.74 12.22 4.83
CA PHE A 162 -5.71 13.27 3.81
C PHE A 162 -6.00 14.63 4.46
N ASP A 163 -5.25 15.67 4.10
CA ASP A 163 -5.57 17.06 4.45
C ASP A 163 -6.03 17.80 3.18
N PRO A 164 -7.33 18.06 2.99
CA PRO A 164 -7.82 18.73 1.79
C PRO A 164 -7.43 20.22 1.71
N VAL A 165 -7.00 20.83 2.83
CA VAL A 165 -6.60 22.25 2.85
C VAL A 165 -5.13 22.39 2.50
N ALA A 166 -4.27 21.54 3.08
CA ALA A 166 -2.85 21.50 2.76
C ALA A 166 -2.56 20.70 1.47
N ASP A 167 -3.56 19.98 0.95
CA ASP A 167 -3.49 19.12 -0.22
C ASP A 167 -2.40 18.04 -0.14
N VAL A 168 -2.32 17.40 1.03
CA VAL A 168 -1.34 16.34 1.32
C VAL A 168 -2.01 15.03 1.74
N VAL A 169 -1.41 13.93 1.30
CA VAL A 169 -1.80 12.56 1.65
C VAL A 169 -0.85 12.05 2.71
N ALA A 170 -1.38 11.50 3.80
CA ALA A 170 -0.58 10.86 4.83
C ALA A 170 -0.40 9.37 4.50
N ILE A 171 0.86 8.97 4.35
CA ILE A 171 1.26 7.61 4.01
C ILE A 171 2.07 6.99 5.15
N ALA A 172 2.00 5.68 5.24
CA ALA A 172 2.78 4.81 6.09
C ALA A 172 3.67 3.98 5.16
N ASP A 173 4.96 4.34 5.12
CA ASP A 173 5.98 3.69 4.33
C ASP A 173 6.57 2.51 5.08
N THR A 174 7.12 1.56 4.34
CA THR A 174 7.69 0.31 4.87
C THR A 174 9.11 0.48 5.41
N TYR A 175 9.69 1.67 5.22
CA TYR A 175 11.01 2.07 5.70
C TYR A 175 10.87 3.13 6.77
N ARG A 176 11.42 2.85 7.96
CA ARG A 176 11.36 3.76 9.12
C ARG A 176 11.99 5.11 8.80
N GLU A 177 13.08 5.08 8.03
CA GLU A 177 13.94 6.21 7.70
C GLU A 177 13.27 7.24 6.77
N LEU A 178 12.15 6.86 6.13
CA LEU A 178 11.40 7.75 5.25
C LEU A 178 10.32 8.56 5.97
N GLY A 179 10.11 8.34 7.27
CA GLY A 179 9.12 9.08 8.05
C GLY A 179 9.53 10.53 8.34
N ASP A 180 8.53 11.40 8.43
CA ASP A 180 8.72 12.78 8.91
C ASP A 180 9.04 12.76 10.41
N SER A 181 9.91 13.65 10.87
CA SER A 181 10.43 13.59 12.27
C SER A 181 9.39 13.90 13.34
N ASP A 182 8.27 14.53 12.98
CA ASP A 182 7.11 14.83 13.83
C ASP A 182 5.98 13.80 13.70
N MET A 183 6.19 12.75 12.91
CA MET A 183 5.24 11.66 12.69
C MET A 183 5.74 10.33 13.26
N PRO A 184 4.84 9.34 13.44
CA PRO A 184 5.25 7.98 13.79
C PRO A 184 6.27 7.39 12.79
N PRO A 185 7.11 6.43 13.21
CA PRO A 185 8.09 5.78 12.34
C PRO A 185 7.52 5.35 10.98
N GLY A 186 8.21 5.70 9.89
CA GLY A 186 7.79 5.42 8.51
C GLY A 186 6.58 6.22 8.01
N CYS A 187 5.92 7.01 8.85
CA CYS A 187 4.81 7.86 8.43
C CYS A 187 5.31 9.23 7.95
N ARG A 188 4.77 9.70 6.84
CA ARG A 188 5.04 11.04 6.30
C ARG A 188 3.87 11.57 5.49
N THR A 189 3.95 12.83 5.10
CA THR A 189 3.02 13.42 4.13
C THR A 189 3.65 13.64 2.76
N VAL A 190 2.87 13.47 1.71
CA VAL A 190 3.25 13.77 0.32
C VAL A 190 2.17 14.62 -0.33
N SER A 191 2.51 15.46 -1.31
CA SER A 191 1.48 16.23 -2.02
C SER A 191 0.54 15.31 -2.80
N ALA A 192 -0.74 15.68 -2.88
CA ALA A 192 -1.72 14.88 -3.63
C ALA A 192 -1.36 14.78 -5.12
N ASP A 193 -0.80 15.84 -5.70
CA ASP A 193 -0.32 15.85 -7.09
C ASP A 193 0.84 14.89 -7.31
N ALA A 194 1.87 14.93 -6.47
CA ALA A 194 3.02 14.02 -6.58
C ALA A 194 2.59 12.56 -6.36
N PHE A 195 1.70 12.32 -5.40
CA PHE A 195 1.16 10.99 -5.15
C PHE A 195 0.36 10.46 -6.34
N ALA A 196 -0.48 11.28 -6.96
CA ALA A 196 -1.19 10.90 -8.17
C ALA A 196 -0.25 10.66 -9.36
N SER A 197 0.79 11.50 -9.54
CA SER A 197 1.83 11.34 -10.56
C SER A 197 2.55 9.99 -10.41
N ALA A 198 2.96 9.67 -9.18
CA ALA A 198 3.62 8.42 -8.82
C ALA A 198 2.78 7.16 -9.13
N MET A 199 1.45 7.32 -9.26
CA MET A 199 0.52 6.23 -9.57
C MET A 199 0.03 6.22 -11.04
N SER A 200 0.60 7.04 -11.92
CA SER A 200 0.09 7.26 -13.30
C SER A 200 -0.16 5.96 -14.10
N GLU A 201 0.79 5.03 -14.11
CA GLU A 201 0.66 3.69 -14.72
C GLU A 201 0.24 2.60 -13.73
N ARG A 202 0.12 2.96 -12.45
CA ARG A 202 -0.14 2.09 -11.30
C ARG A 202 -1.51 2.40 -10.70
N GLY A 203 -1.65 2.36 -9.37
CA GLY A 203 -2.94 2.62 -8.73
C GLY A 203 -3.01 2.29 -7.26
N LEU A 204 -4.24 2.19 -6.77
CA LEU A 204 -4.59 1.86 -5.39
C LEU A 204 -5.33 0.53 -5.33
N LEU A 205 -5.19 -0.17 -4.22
CA LEU A 205 -6.02 -1.27 -3.79
C LEU A 205 -6.85 -0.78 -2.59
N LEU A 206 -8.15 -0.60 -2.81
CA LEU A 206 -9.11 -0.31 -1.74
C LEU A 206 -9.58 -1.65 -1.15
N ILE A 207 -9.21 -1.90 0.09
CA ILE A 207 -9.55 -3.14 0.81
C ILE A 207 -10.76 -2.84 1.68
N VAL A 208 -11.82 -3.63 1.57
CA VAL A 208 -13.04 -3.47 2.35
C VAL A 208 -13.58 -4.80 2.82
N ASP A 209 -14.44 -4.81 3.84
CA ASP A 209 -15.21 -6.00 4.15
C ASP A 209 -16.01 -6.46 2.92
N ASN A 210 -16.06 -7.76 2.67
CA ASN A 210 -16.73 -8.30 1.49
C ASN A 210 -18.22 -7.95 1.47
N GLU A 211 -18.86 -7.77 2.64
CA GLU A 211 -20.26 -7.35 2.74
C GLU A 211 -20.52 -5.97 2.11
N VAL A 212 -19.52 -5.08 2.08
CA VAL A 212 -19.63 -3.72 1.53
C VAL A 212 -18.97 -3.56 0.16
N HIS A 213 -18.48 -4.65 -0.43
CA HIS A 213 -17.79 -4.62 -1.72
C HIS A 213 -18.58 -3.89 -2.81
N HIS A 214 -19.89 -4.18 -2.94
CA HIS A 214 -20.74 -3.49 -3.92
C HIS A 214 -20.85 -1.98 -3.69
N ALA A 215 -20.88 -1.54 -2.43
CA ALA A 215 -20.91 -0.12 -2.10
C ALA A 215 -19.57 0.57 -2.43
N ALA A 216 -18.44 -0.10 -2.16
CA ALA A 216 -17.11 0.39 -2.51
C ALA A 216 -16.94 0.53 -4.04
N VAL A 217 -17.33 -0.49 -4.82
CA VAL A 217 -17.32 -0.40 -6.29
C VAL A 217 -18.26 0.70 -6.79
N GLY A 218 -19.44 0.84 -6.19
CA GLY A 218 -20.38 1.92 -6.50
C GLY A 218 -19.78 3.31 -6.28
N LEU A 219 -19.04 3.51 -5.18
CA LEU A 219 -18.33 4.75 -4.89
C LEU A 219 -17.30 5.05 -5.98
N VAL A 220 -16.42 4.09 -6.29
CA VAL A 220 -15.37 4.26 -7.31
C VAL A 220 -15.97 4.58 -8.68
N ARG A 221 -17.03 3.87 -9.08
CA ARG A 221 -17.76 4.12 -10.34
C ARG A 221 -18.45 5.49 -10.36
N SER A 222 -18.99 5.96 -9.23
CA SER A 222 -19.64 7.27 -9.15
C SER A 222 -18.66 8.44 -9.36
N LEU A 223 -17.36 8.18 -9.19
CA LEU A 223 -16.28 9.11 -9.44
C LEU A 223 -15.65 8.91 -10.84
N GLU A 224 -16.25 8.05 -11.67
CA GLU A 224 -15.76 7.70 -13.02
C GLU A 224 -14.33 7.14 -13.03
N LEU A 225 -13.89 6.58 -11.89
CA LEU A 225 -12.56 6.01 -11.75
C LEU A 225 -12.51 4.61 -12.36
N ARG A 226 -11.38 4.33 -13.02
CA ARG A 226 -11.06 3.00 -13.55
C ARG A 226 -10.82 2.02 -12.41
N HIS A 227 -11.48 0.87 -12.46
CA HIS A 227 -11.39 -0.18 -11.44
C HIS A 227 -10.90 -1.52 -12.00
N ASP A 228 -10.04 -1.46 -13.02
CA ASP A 228 -9.21 -2.57 -13.48
C ASP A 228 -7.86 -2.60 -12.75
N LEU A 229 -7.27 -3.80 -12.64
CA LEU A 229 -5.87 -3.94 -12.21
C LEU A 229 -4.93 -3.41 -13.29
N TRP A 230 -3.78 -2.89 -12.85
CA TRP A 230 -2.68 -2.53 -13.74
C TRP A 230 -1.69 -3.69 -13.90
N SER A 231 -0.93 -3.67 -15.00
CA SER A 231 0.14 -4.62 -15.29
C SER A 231 1.44 -3.83 -15.42
N VAL A 232 2.26 -3.89 -14.37
CA VAL A 232 3.56 -3.23 -14.24
C VAL A 232 4.53 -4.18 -13.57
#